data_AF-A0AAW1MFE6-F1
#
_entry.id   AF-A0AAW1MFE6-F1
#
_cell.length_a   1.000
_cell.length_b   1.000
_cell.length_c   1.000
_cell.angle_alpha   90.00
_cell.angle_beta   90.00
_cell.angle_gamma   90.00
#
_symmetry.space_group_name_H-M   'P 1'
#
loop_
_entity.id
_entity.type
_entity.pdbx_description
1 polymer ?
#
loop_
_entity_poly.entity_id
_entity_poly.type
_entity_poly.pdbx_seq_one_letter_code
_entity_poly.pdbx_strand_id
1 'polypeptide(L)'
;MIIFIIVLFKVNAELLPLTNDYFQKHSLSQCVISALDQFIDYGEVISVIVSSTNPSKSSTVPFDAILFKDISVKNDASYVIKKVETRKLFEEYRKPITAYLIHIREPKELISSITFLSEESSWNPHAYFFVVSTYPAINTDAILHELFSEMWLHYRILNLVILLPKNFEGWYSVYTGFPSGICATSAKFYKIDRCVSGDFKNKDWFPDKVPTDLNGCQINVRTRIIEPFVIRIRNGTQYYFDGFEIKLLNAIAEHSNFTVNYSLPIPSNSYGIILRNGTLTGSLSDLKNKEIDMILGYFIAWPGLQPFFDIVTPHISDSLVFCVKRAKPFQNLVSMTQYLDKTVLFLLIMICFVISCLIYSTERIESEGIIIYTEYREILTNVFKIMIGVNVALLPETHTSRFLLLIWILSSNWFQTFYTVILMKSLSTPHPGHQISTEAEILEYKQTLEYFSLCKHFLNASIFDRLTSVKCDNYLDCLNKTALNEEYATCMPKLNVQYLLHHFLDEDGYTKLYYFKNHIVTYPIEILLWKGHPLKPRINKLVNRLKSGGFISKWKQDVFHDLLRELNVQHFIPSDKVVLRLSHFGISLILLLTMHIISFVVFLSECFIYQWKNSVILT
;
A
#
# COMPACT_ATOMS: atom_id res chain seq x y z
N MET A 1 -16.28 -78.18 32.12
CA MET A 1 -17.48 -77.44 31.65
C MET A 1 -17.00 -76.02 31.39
N ILE A 2 -16.64 -75.62 30.18
CA ILE A 2 -17.47 -75.44 28.99
C ILE A 2 -16.61 -75.75 27.74
N ILE A 3 -17.19 -76.51 26.82
CA ILE A 3 -16.62 -76.90 25.52
C ILE A 3 -16.86 -75.74 24.54
N PHE A 4 -15.82 -75.18 23.94
CA PHE A 4 -15.95 -74.29 22.78
C PHE A 4 -15.70 -75.09 21.51
N ILE A 5 -16.79 -75.37 20.79
CA ILE A 5 -16.81 -76.01 19.49
C ILE A 5 -16.37 -74.98 18.45
N ILE A 6 -15.23 -75.21 17.81
CA ILE A 6 -14.81 -74.45 16.62
C ILE A 6 -15.54 -75.05 15.42
N VAL A 7 -16.56 -74.33 14.94
CA VAL A 7 -17.20 -74.63 13.65
C VAL A 7 -16.39 -73.92 12.56
N LEU A 8 -15.60 -74.69 11.82
CA LEU A 8 -14.98 -74.24 10.56
C LEU A 8 -16.05 -74.22 9.47
N PHE A 9 -16.67 -73.06 9.23
CA PHE A 9 -17.40 -72.82 7.98
C PHE A 9 -16.38 -72.67 6.86
N LYS A 10 -16.24 -73.72 6.03
CA LYS A 10 -15.56 -73.66 4.75
C LYS A 10 -16.45 -72.85 3.80
N VAL A 11 -16.28 -71.53 3.79
CA VAL A 11 -16.86 -70.67 2.76
C VAL A 11 -16.12 -70.99 1.46
N ASN A 12 -16.73 -71.79 0.60
CA ASN A 12 -16.37 -71.83 -0.82
C ASN A 12 -16.71 -70.46 -1.40
N ALA A 13 -15.74 -69.55 -1.39
CA ALA A 13 -15.78 -68.37 -2.22
C ALA A 13 -15.55 -68.82 -3.66
N GLU A 14 -16.62 -69.09 -4.41
CA GLU A 14 -16.55 -69.08 -5.86
C GLU A 14 -16.15 -67.66 -6.28
N LEU A 15 -14.88 -67.52 -6.71
CA LEU A 15 -14.40 -66.32 -7.40
C LEU A 15 -15.18 -66.19 -8.71
N LEU A 16 -16.28 -65.43 -8.67
CA LEU A 16 -16.92 -64.90 -9.85
C LEU A 16 -15.85 -64.14 -10.65
N PRO A 17 -15.57 -64.50 -11.92
CA PRO A 17 -14.60 -63.78 -12.72
C PRO A 17 -15.06 -62.32 -12.83
N LEU A 18 -14.20 -61.40 -12.39
CA LEU A 18 -14.41 -59.97 -12.61
C LEU A 18 -14.66 -59.76 -14.11
N THR A 19 -15.78 -59.14 -14.46
CA THR A 19 -16.07 -58.82 -15.87
C THR A 19 -14.94 -57.96 -16.42
N ASN A 20 -14.56 -58.16 -17.69
CA ASN A 20 -13.52 -57.35 -18.36
C ASN A 20 -13.78 -55.84 -18.22
N ASP A 21 -15.05 -55.44 -18.12
CA ASP A 21 -15.49 -54.06 -17.87
C ASP A 21 -15.09 -53.54 -16.47
N TYR A 22 -15.18 -54.37 -15.42
CA TYR A 22 -14.71 -54.01 -14.08
C TYR A 22 -13.20 -53.82 -14.04
N PHE A 23 -12.44 -54.73 -14.64
CA PHE A 23 -10.98 -54.67 -14.66
C PHE A 23 -10.48 -53.39 -15.37
N GLN A 24 -11.09 -53.02 -16.49
CA GLN A 24 -10.76 -51.78 -17.21
C GLN A 24 -11.02 -50.54 -16.36
N LYS A 25 -12.22 -50.44 -15.76
CA LYS A 25 -12.60 -49.29 -14.92
C LYS A 25 -11.77 -49.18 -13.65
N HIS A 26 -11.37 -50.32 -13.06
CA HIS A 26 -10.46 -50.32 -11.92
C HIS A 26 -9.04 -49.91 -12.31
N SER A 27 -8.52 -50.39 -13.44
CA SER A 27 -7.24 -49.93 -14.01
C SER A 27 -7.24 -48.41 -14.23
N LEU A 28 -8.34 -47.86 -14.76
CA LEU A 28 -8.51 -46.41 -14.94
C LEU A 28 -8.52 -45.65 -13.62
N SER A 29 -9.25 -46.15 -12.63
CA SER A 29 -9.33 -45.56 -11.30
C SER A 29 -7.94 -45.50 -10.65
N GLN A 30 -7.17 -46.58 -10.74
CA GLN A 30 -5.78 -46.63 -10.28
C GLN A 30 -4.89 -45.62 -11.03
N CYS A 31 -5.04 -45.50 -12.36
CA CYS A 31 -4.31 -44.50 -13.15
C CYS A 31 -4.58 -43.06 -12.72
N VAL A 32 -5.85 -42.73 -12.49
CA VAL A 32 -6.24 -41.40 -12.00
C VAL A 32 -5.64 -41.16 -10.62
N ILE A 33 -5.79 -42.11 -9.71
CA ILE A 33 -5.31 -41.99 -8.34
C ILE A 33 -3.79 -41.84 -8.26
N SER A 34 -3.04 -42.67 -8.99
CA SER A 34 -1.58 -42.55 -9.05
C SER A 34 -1.14 -41.20 -9.62
N ALA A 35 -1.89 -40.63 -10.56
CA ALA A 35 -1.62 -39.30 -11.09
C ALA A 35 -1.97 -38.19 -10.08
N LEU A 36 -3.10 -38.30 -9.36
CA LEU A 36 -3.46 -37.36 -8.31
C LEU A 36 -2.37 -37.32 -7.22
N ASP A 37 -1.90 -38.47 -6.76
CA ASP A 37 -0.80 -38.57 -5.78
C ASP A 37 0.49 -37.88 -6.23
N GLN A 38 0.77 -37.92 -7.53
CA GLN A 38 2.01 -37.36 -8.04
C GLN A 38 1.95 -35.84 -8.20
N PHE A 39 0.80 -35.31 -8.63
CA PHE A 39 0.68 -33.90 -9.05
C PHE A 39 -0.03 -33.00 -8.05
N ILE A 40 -0.69 -33.57 -7.02
CA ILE A 40 -1.49 -32.83 -6.05
C ILE A 40 -0.88 -33.01 -4.66
N ASP A 41 -0.60 -31.89 -4.00
CA ASP A 41 -0.06 -31.90 -2.64
C ASP A 41 -1.14 -32.24 -1.59
N TYR A 42 -0.69 -32.71 -0.43
CA TYR A 42 -1.58 -33.07 0.70
C TYR A 42 -2.46 -31.90 1.15
N GLY A 43 -3.76 -32.17 1.37
CA GLY A 43 -4.72 -31.20 1.91
C GLY A 43 -5.32 -30.23 0.87
N GLU A 44 -5.03 -30.41 -0.41
CA GLU A 44 -5.64 -29.65 -1.49
C GLU A 44 -7.11 -30.03 -1.77
N VAL A 45 -7.82 -29.19 -2.54
CA VAL A 45 -9.24 -29.34 -2.85
C VAL A 45 -9.43 -29.79 -4.29
N ILE A 46 -10.00 -30.98 -4.47
CA ILE A 46 -10.24 -31.61 -5.76
C ILE A 46 -11.74 -31.58 -6.05
N SER A 47 -12.13 -31.01 -7.18
CA SER A 47 -13.53 -31.06 -7.64
C SER A 47 -13.74 -32.24 -8.57
N VAL A 48 -14.67 -33.13 -8.22
CA VAL A 48 -15.04 -34.29 -9.04
C VAL A 48 -16.40 -34.04 -9.69
N ILE A 49 -16.44 -34.09 -11.02
CA ILE A 49 -17.67 -33.91 -11.79
C ILE A 49 -18.12 -35.25 -12.36
N VAL A 50 -19.37 -35.58 -12.04
CA VAL A 50 -20.07 -36.72 -12.64
C VAL A 50 -21.09 -36.18 -13.64
N SER A 51 -20.78 -36.34 -14.93
CA SER A 51 -21.68 -35.99 -16.02
C SER A 51 -22.82 -37.00 -16.10
N SER A 52 -24.06 -36.53 -15.87
CA SER A 52 -25.29 -37.33 -15.86
C SER A 52 -26.24 -36.75 -16.89
N THR A 53 -26.07 -37.07 -18.17
CA THR A 53 -27.01 -36.59 -19.20
C THR A 53 -27.76 -37.68 -19.95
N ASN A 54 -27.48 -38.97 -19.75
CA ASN A 54 -28.36 -40.03 -20.26
C ASN A 54 -28.22 -41.36 -19.48
N PRO A 55 -29.31 -41.87 -18.87
CA PRO A 55 -29.34 -43.20 -18.24
C PRO A 55 -29.42 -44.35 -19.27
N SER A 56 -29.58 -44.06 -20.56
CA SER A 56 -29.80 -45.05 -21.62
C SER A 56 -28.56 -45.86 -22.06
N LYS A 57 -27.36 -45.48 -21.60
CA LYS A 57 -26.10 -46.25 -21.74
C LYS A 57 -25.53 -46.61 -20.36
N SER A 58 -26.34 -47.20 -19.48
CA SER A 58 -25.84 -47.67 -18.19
C SER A 58 -25.10 -49.00 -18.36
N SER A 59 -23.77 -48.95 -18.29
CA SER A 59 -22.96 -50.14 -18.04
C SER A 59 -23.30 -50.73 -16.67
N THR A 60 -23.18 -52.05 -16.51
CA THR A 60 -23.52 -52.80 -15.28
C THR A 60 -22.70 -52.41 -14.04
N VAL A 61 -21.56 -51.71 -14.20
CA VAL A 61 -20.79 -51.11 -13.09
C VAL A 61 -20.47 -49.65 -13.41
N PRO A 62 -20.97 -48.67 -12.63
CA PRO A 62 -20.62 -47.26 -12.82
C PRO A 62 -19.16 -47.01 -12.40
N PHE A 63 -18.35 -46.44 -13.31
CA PHE A 63 -16.96 -46.05 -13.02
C PHE A 63 -16.86 -45.15 -11.78
N ASP A 64 -17.83 -44.24 -11.63
CA ASP A 64 -17.89 -43.30 -10.49
C ASP A 64 -17.90 -44.05 -9.14
N ALA A 65 -18.57 -45.21 -9.04
CA ALA A 65 -18.60 -45.99 -7.80
C ALA A 65 -17.24 -46.64 -7.48
N ILE A 66 -16.48 -47.06 -8.51
CA ILE A 66 -15.13 -47.61 -8.33
C ILE A 66 -14.18 -46.47 -7.93
N LEU A 67 -14.24 -45.35 -8.65
CA LEU A 67 -13.43 -44.17 -8.37
C LEU A 67 -13.67 -43.63 -6.95
N PHE A 68 -14.93 -43.48 -6.53
CA PHE A 68 -15.24 -43.01 -5.17
C PHE A 68 -14.82 -44.01 -4.09
N LYS A 69 -14.90 -45.31 -4.36
CA LYS A 69 -14.37 -46.32 -3.44
C LYS A 69 -12.86 -46.17 -3.29
N ASP A 70 -12.14 -46.11 -4.40
CA ASP A 70 -10.67 -46.03 -4.36
C ASP A 70 -10.19 -44.68 -3.79
N ILE A 71 -10.92 -43.58 -4.04
CA ILE A 71 -10.71 -42.27 -3.40
C ILE A 71 -10.96 -42.35 -1.89
N SER A 72 -12.06 -42.99 -1.44
CA SER A 72 -12.41 -43.05 -0.01
C SER A 72 -11.40 -43.82 0.84
N VAL A 73 -10.62 -44.72 0.22
CA VAL A 73 -9.54 -45.44 0.88
C VAL A 73 -8.33 -44.53 1.16
N LYS A 74 -8.18 -43.45 0.38
CA LYS A 74 -7.11 -42.45 0.53
C LYS A 74 -7.62 -41.17 1.19
N ASN A 75 -7.23 -40.95 2.44
CA ASN A 75 -7.69 -39.85 3.28
C ASN A 75 -6.90 -38.53 3.11
N ASP A 76 -6.26 -38.31 1.96
CA ASP A 76 -5.18 -37.32 1.82
C ASP A 76 -5.60 -35.98 1.19
N ALA A 77 -6.81 -35.89 0.60
CA ALA A 77 -7.32 -34.70 -0.08
C ALA A 77 -8.80 -34.42 0.25
N SER A 78 -9.22 -33.16 0.08
CA SER A 78 -10.62 -32.75 0.23
C SER A 78 -11.35 -32.83 -1.10
N TYR A 79 -12.35 -33.70 -1.21
CA TYR A 79 -13.11 -33.90 -2.45
C TYR A 79 -14.45 -33.17 -2.44
N VAL A 80 -14.72 -32.39 -3.48
CA VAL A 80 -16.01 -31.72 -3.71
C VAL A 80 -16.68 -32.38 -4.92
N ILE A 81 -17.68 -33.22 -4.64
CA ILE A 81 -18.43 -33.93 -5.69
C ILE A 81 -19.56 -33.04 -6.20
N LYS A 82 -19.60 -32.79 -7.50
CA LYS A 82 -20.60 -31.94 -8.16
C LYS A 82 -21.35 -32.71 -9.23
N LYS A 83 -22.67 -32.52 -9.27
CA LYS A 83 -23.53 -33.01 -10.35
C LYS A 83 -23.95 -31.82 -11.23
N VAL A 84 -23.86 -31.98 -12.54
CA VAL A 84 -24.08 -30.91 -13.56
C VAL A 84 -25.56 -30.46 -13.68
N GLU A 85 -26.43 -30.80 -12.72
CA GLU A 85 -27.89 -30.55 -12.81
C GLU A 85 -28.42 -29.47 -11.84
N THR A 86 -27.67 -29.09 -10.80
CA THR A 86 -28.17 -28.19 -9.75
C THR A 86 -27.70 -26.75 -9.95
N ARG A 87 -28.67 -25.84 -10.13
CA ARG A 87 -28.46 -24.40 -10.29
C ARG A 87 -28.13 -23.72 -8.95
N LYS A 88 -27.08 -22.90 -8.97
CA LYS A 88 -26.73 -21.79 -8.06
C LYS A 88 -27.02 -21.98 -6.57
N LEU A 89 -26.18 -22.77 -5.90
CA LEU A 89 -25.75 -22.38 -4.57
C LEU A 89 -24.62 -21.37 -4.75
N PHE A 90 -24.93 -20.08 -4.58
CA PHE A 90 -23.92 -19.06 -4.22
C PHE A 90 -23.41 -19.41 -2.81
N GLU A 91 -22.79 -20.58 -2.65
CA GLU A 91 -22.11 -20.92 -1.43
C GLU A 91 -20.76 -20.23 -1.40
N GLU A 92 -20.43 -19.75 -0.21
CA GLU A 92 -19.30 -18.92 0.15
C GLU A 92 -17.97 -19.68 0.11
N TYR A 93 -17.88 -20.74 -0.69
CA TYR A 93 -16.67 -21.52 -0.84
C TYR A 93 -15.65 -20.75 -1.70
N ARG A 94 -14.80 -19.98 -1.04
CA ARG A 94 -13.79 -19.11 -1.68
C ARG A 94 -12.44 -19.79 -1.90
N LYS A 95 -12.25 -21.05 -1.48
CA LYS A 95 -10.98 -21.73 -1.73
C LYS A 95 -10.88 -22.08 -3.21
N PRO A 96 -9.81 -21.66 -3.91
CA PRO A 96 -9.61 -22.05 -5.30
C PRO A 96 -9.40 -23.56 -5.39
N ILE A 97 -10.05 -24.19 -6.36
CA ILE A 97 -9.88 -25.62 -6.65
C ILE A 97 -8.50 -25.82 -7.28
N THR A 98 -7.78 -26.86 -6.87
CA THR A 98 -6.42 -27.13 -7.37
C THR A 98 -6.41 -28.16 -8.49
N ALA A 99 -7.38 -29.09 -8.49
CA ALA A 99 -7.59 -30.03 -9.57
C ALA A 99 -9.08 -30.29 -9.85
N TYR A 100 -9.39 -30.49 -11.13
CA TYR A 100 -10.70 -30.91 -11.61
C TYR A 100 -10.60 -32.30 -12.21
N LEU A 101 -11.37 -33.23 -11.67
CA LEU A 101 -11.54 -34.57 -12.22
C LEU A 101 -12.90 -34.66 -12.91
N ILE A 102 -12.90 -34.75 -14.24
CA ILE A 102 -14.11 -34.69 -15.05
C ILE A 102 -14.27 -36.02 -15.77
N HIS A 103 -15.30 -36.78 -15.38
CA HIS A 103 -15.68 -38.00 -16.10
C HIS A 103 -16.65 -37.67 -17.23
N ILE A 104 -16.27 -38.00 -18.46
CA ILE A 104 -17.06 -37.76 -19.68
C ILE A 104 -17.41 -39.07 -20.40
N ARG A 105 -18.65 -39.16 -20.88
CA ARG A 105 -19.09 -40.27 -21.75
C ARG A 105 -19.08 -39.88 -23.22
N GLU A 106 -19.38 -38.62 -23.50
CA GLU A 106 -19.38 -38.05 -24.84
C GLU A 106 -18.57 -36.74 -24.85
N PRO A 107 -17.85 -36.40 -25.95
CA PRO A 107 -17.01 -35.20 -25.99
C PRO A 107 -17.75 -33.90 -25.65
N LYS A 108 -19.03 -33.79 -26.03
CA LYS A 108 -19.87 -32.61 -25.76
C LYS A 108 -20.11 -32.38 -24.26
N GLU A 109 -20.02 -33.43 -23.44
CA GLU A 109 -20.19 -33.33 -21.98
C GLU A 109 -19.04 -32.59 -21.31
N LEU A 110 -17.85 -32.56 -21.93
CA LEU A 110 -16.74 -31.76 -21.42
C LEU A 110 -17.08 -30.27 -21.50
N ILE A 111 -17.59 -29.83 -22.64
CA ILE A 111 -17.95 -28.42 -22.87
C ILE A 111 -19.05 -28.00 -21.88
N SER A 112 -20.10 -28.81 -21.70
CA SER A 112 -21.17 -28.49 -20.74
C SER A 112 -20.65 -28.44 -19.29
N SER A 113 -19.80 -29.38 -18.90
CA SER A 113 -19.19 -29.39 -17.55
C SER A 113 -18.33 -28.15 -17.30
N ILE A 114 -17.53 -27.74 -18.28
CA ILE A 114 -16.68 -26.56 -18.18
C ILE A 114 -17.49 -25.26 -18.21
N THR A 115 -18.57 -25.18 -19.02
CA THR A 115 -19.48 -24.02 -18.94
C THR A 115 -20.06 -23.85 -17.55
N PHE A 116 -20.53 -24.93 -16.93
CA PHE A 116 -21.06 -24.92 -15.58
C PHE A 116 -20.00 -24.47 -14.56
N LEU A 117 -18.80 -25.05 -14.62
CA LEU A 117 -17.70 -24.69 -13.72
C LEU A 117 -17.26 -23.23 -13.87
N SER A 118 -17.23 -22.70 -15.09
CA SER A 118 -16.77 -21.34 -15.37
C SER A 118 -17.68 -20.25 -14.77
N GLU A 119 -18.92 -20.59 -14.41
CA GLU A 119 -19.86 -19.69 -13.74
C GLU A 119 -19.69 -19.66 -12.21
N GLU A 120 -18.91 -20.58 -11.64
CA GLU A 120 -18.72 -20.69 -10.20
C GLU A 120 -17.67 -19.72 -9.66
N SER A 121 -17.86 -19.27 -8.42
CA SER A 121 -16.91 -18.40 -7.70
C SER A 121 -15.55 -19.06 -7.45
N SER A 122 -15.53 -20.39 -7.34
CA SER A 122 -14.32 -21.20 -7.09
C SER A 122 -13.56 -21.58 -8.38
N TRP A 123 -14.02 -21.10 -9.55
CA TRP A 123 -13.40 -21.38 -10.84
C TRP A 123 -11.92 -20.98 -10.88
N ASN A 124 -11.08 -21.97 -11.16
CA ASN A 124 -9.64 -21.79 -11.30
C ASN A 124 -9.12 -22.42 -12.61
N PRO A 125 -8.95 -21.64 -13.69
CA PRO A 125 -8.43 -22.17 -14.96
C PRO A 125 -6.94 -22.60 -14.92
N HIS A 126 -6.21 -22.25 -13.85
CA HIS A 126 -4.82 -22.69 -13.65
C HIS A 126 -4.71 -24.05 -12.94
N ALA A 127 -5.83 -24.59 -12.47
CA ALA A 127 -5.90 -25.92 -11.84
C ALA A 127 -5.50 -27.04 -12.81
N TYR A 128 -5.19 -28.22 -12.27
CA TYR A 128 -4.94 -29.41 -13.06
C TYR A 128 -6.25 -30.07 -13.50
N PHE A 129 -6.51 -30.15 -14.81
CA PHE A 129 -7.70 -30.78 -15.36
C PHE A 129 -7.39 -32.20 -15.83
N PHE A 130 -7.98 -33.18 -15.15
CA PHE A 130 -7.97 -34.59 -15.51
C PHE A 130 -9.33 -34.93 -16.14
N VAL A 131 -9.35 -35.06 -17.45
CA VAL A 131 -10.55 -35.49 -18.19
C VAL A 131 -10.44 -36.96 -18.50
N VAL A 132 -11.41 -37.73 -18.03
CA VAL A 132 -11.40 -39.19 -18.10
C VAL A 132 -12.58 -39.64 -18.94
N SER A 133 -12.32 -40.44 -19.98
CA SER A 133 -13.38 -41.11 -20.72
C SER A 133 -13.35 -42.61 -20.51
N THR A 134 -14.54 -43.21 -20.37
CA THR A 134 -14.72 -44.67 -20.26
C THR A 134 -15.03 -45.32 -21.60
N TYR A 135 -15.30 -44.55 -22.64
CA TYR A 135 -15.68 -45.07 -23.96
C TYR A 135 -14.61 -44.77 -25.02
N PRO A 136 -14.27 -45.74 -25.89
CA PRO A 136 -13.35 -45.50 -26.99
C PRO A 136 -14.00 -44.56 -28.00
N ALA A 137 -13.33 -43.46 -28.33
CA ALA A 137 -13.82 -42.49 -29.31
C ALA A 137 -13.51 -42.95 -30.74
N ILE A 138 -14.50 -42.86 -31.64
CA ILE A 138 -14.33 -43.02 -33.09
C ILE A 138 -13.81 -41.68 -33.63
N ASN A 139 -12.73 -41.67 -34.42
CA ASN A 139 -12.00 -40.47 -34.86
C ASN A 139 -11.38 -39.64 -33.72
N THR A 140 -10.49 -40.27 -32.95
CA THR A 140 -9.79 -39.65 -31.80
C THR A 140 -9.13 -38.31 -32.11
N ASP A 141 -8.48 -38.19 -33.27
CA ASP A 141 -7.60 -37.04 -33.54
C ASP A 141 -8.40 -35.77 -33.84
N ALA A 142 -9.49 -35.88 -34.59
CA ALA A 142 -10.37 -34.75 -34.88
C ALA A 142 -11.05 -34.23 -33.60
N ILE A 143 -11.55 -35.16 -32.77
CA ILE A 143 -12.19 -34.82 -31.49
C ILE A 143 -11.19 -34.18 -30.52
N LEU A 144 -9.98 -34.74 -30.41
CA LEU A 144 -8.94 -34.16 -29.55
C LEU A 144 -8.54 -32.77 -30.01
N HIS A 145 -8.40 -32.55 -31.32
CA HIS A 145 -8.12 -31.21 -31.86
C HIS A 145 -9.23 -30.21 -31.51
N GLU A 146 -10.50 -30.58 -31.69
CA GLU A 146 -11.66 -29.76 -31.33
C GLU A 146 -11.65 -29.44 -29.83
N LEU A 147 -11.56 -30.46 -28.97
CA LEU A 147 -11.57 -30.27 -27.52
C LEU A 147 -10.41 -29.41 -27.03
N PHE A 148 -9.17 -29.69 -27.43
CA PHE A 148 -8.02 -28.88 -26.98
C PHE A 148 -8.08 -27.44 -27.52
N SER A 149 -8.58 -27.25 -28.74
CA SER A 149 -8.78 -25.90 -29.31
C SER A 149 -9.84 -25.12 -28.56
N GLU A 150 -10.99 -25.73 -28.26
CA GLU A 150 -12.06 -25.11 -27.48
C GLU A 150 -11.60 -24.76 -26.05
N MET A 151 -10.96 -25.71 -25.37
CA MET A 151 -10.46 -25.50 -24.00
C MET A 151 -9.40 -24.39 -23.94
N TRP A 152 -8.52 -24.28 -24.94
CA TRP A 152 -7.52 -23.22 -25.00
C TRP A 152 -8.09 -21.87 -25.45
N LEU A 153 -8.84 -21.82 -26.55
CA LEU A 153 -9.28 -20.55 -27.16
C LEU A 153 -10.41 -19.90 -26.36
N HIS A 154 -11.38 -20.68 -25.88
CA HIS A 154 -12.54 -20.17 -25.15
C HIS A 154 -12.33 -20.13 -23.64
N TYR A 155 -11.81 -21.20 -23.03
CA TYR A 155 -11.70 -21.31 -21.57
C TYR A 155 -10.30 -21.01 -21.01
N ARG A 156 -9.28 -20.91 -21.87
CA ARG A 156 -7.89 -20.58 -21.51
C ARG A 156 -7.28 -21.54 -20.50
N ILE A 157 -7.65 -22.82 -20.61
CA ILE A 157 -7.14 -23.88 -19.76
C ILE A 157 -5.84 -24.39 -20.38
N LEU A 158 -4.72 -24.18 -19.68
CA LEU A 158 -3.41 -24.73 -20.08
C LEU A 158 -3.21 -26.14 -19.56
N ASN A 159 -3.49 -26.38 -18.28
CA ASN A 159 -3.18 -27.62 -17.58
C ASN A 159 -4.27 -28.68 -17.81
N LEU A 160 -4.42 -29.11 -19.06
CA LEU A 160 -5.41 -30.10 -19.47
C LEU A 160 -4.76 -31.42 -19.88
N VAL A 161 -5.23 -32.51 -19.29
CA VAL A 161 -4.88 -33.88 -19.65
C VAL A 161 -6.15 -34.68 -19.92
N ILE A 162 -6.17 -35.38 -21.06
CA ILE A 162 -7.29 -36.24 -21.46
C ILE A 162 -6.82 -37.69 -21.51
N LEU A 163 -7.48 -38.55 -20.73
CA LEU A 163 -7.26 -40.00 -20.70
C LEU A 163 -8.34 -40.68 -21.56
N LEU A 164 -7.89 -41.35 -22.63
CA LEU A 164 -8.76 -42.12 -23.52
C LEU A 164 -8.40 -43.61 -23.51
N PRO A 165 -9.40 -44.52 -23.42
CA PRO A 165 -9.16 -45.95 -23.53
C PRO A 165 -8.77 -46.30 -24.96
N LYS A 166 -7.74 -47.14 -25.13
CA LYS A 166 -7.39 -47.72 -26.42
C LYS A 166 -7.82 -49.18 -26.41
N ASN A 167 -8.94 -49.49 -27.09
CA ASN A 167 -9.58 -50.82 -27.08
C ASN A 167 -10.01 -51.31 -25.68
N PHE A 168 -10.64 -52.48 -25.61
CA PHE A 168 -11.11 -53.13 -24.37
C PHE A 168 -9.97 -53.85 -23.59
N GLU A 169 -8.75 -53.34 -23.65
CA GLU A 169 -7.56 -54.00 -23.09
C GLU A 169 -7.03 -53.33 -21.80
N GLY A 170 -7.77 -52.37 -21.23
CA GLY A 170 -7.43 -51.78 -19.91
C GLY A 170 -6.21 -50.85 -19.89
N TRP A 171 -5.79 -50.34 -21.06
CA TRP A 171 -4.73 -49.33 -21.21
C TRP A 171 -5.29 -48.00 -21.70
N TYR A 172 -4.76 -46.92 -21.12
CA TYR A 172 -5.20 -45.56 -21.40
C TYR A 172 -4.08 -44.75 -22.03
N SER A 173 -4.40 -44.02 -23.09
CA SER A 173 -3.48 -43.06 -23.69
C SER A 173 -3.73 -41.68 -23.07
N VAL A 174 -2.64 -41.03 -22.66
CA VAL A 174 -2.64 -39.72 -22.02
C VAL A 174 -2.26 -38.67 -23.05
N TYR A 175 -3.14 -37.69 -23.26
CA TYR A 175 -2.94 -36.59 -24.20
C TYR A 175 -2.89 -35.25 -23.48
N THR A 176 -2.06 -34.34 -23.99
CA THR A 176 -2.08 -32.93 -23.57
C THR A 176 -2.03 -32.00 -24.79
N GLY A 177 -2.49 -30.77 -24.60
CA GLY A 177 -2.43 -29.70 -25.60
C GLY A 177 -1.30 -28.70 -25.30
N PHE A 178 -0.65 -28.19 -26.35
CA PHE A 178 0.25 -27.05 -26.29
C PHE A 178 -0.30 -25.91 -27.16
N PRO A 179 -0.27 -24.67 -26.66
CA PRO A 179 -0.55 -23.52 -27.49
C PRO A 179 0.46 -23.43 -28.65
N SER A 180 -0.02 -23.09 -29.84
CA SER A 180 0.78 -22.95 -31.05
C SER A 180 0.41 -21.69 -31.84
N GLY A 181 1.26 -21.31 -32.80
CA GLY A 181 1.08 -20.12 -33.62
C GLY A 181 1.63 -18.85 -32.96
N ILE A 182 1.59 -17.74 -33.70
CA ILE A 182 2.03 -16.42 -33.21
C ILE A 182 1.10 -16.03 -32.06
N CYS A 183 1.67 -15.67 -30.90
CA CYS A 183 0.92 -15.33 -29.70
C CYS A 183 -0.11 -16.39 -29.25
N ALA A 184 0.17 -17.69 -29.46
CA ALA A 184 -0.68 -18.78 -29.00
C ALA A 184 -2.13 -18.75 -29.53
N THR A 185 -2.30 -18.38 -30.80
CA THR A 185 -3.60 -18.29 -31.50
C THR A 185 -4.23 -19.63 -31.90
N SER A 186 -3.52 -20.73 -31.71
CA SER A 186 -4.01 -22.10 -31.98
C SER A 186 -3.55 -23.06 -30.89
N ALA A 187 -4.03 -24.31 -30.91
CA ALA A 187 -3.56 -25.37 -30.03
C ALA A 187 -3.27 -26.64 -30.82
N LYS A 188 -2.22 -27.36 -30.44
CA LYS A 188 -1.88 -28.70 -30.96
C LYS A 188 -1.84 -29.69 -29.83
N PHE A 189 -2.36 -30.90 -30.04
CA PHE A 189 -2.31 -31.95 -29.05
C PHE A 189 -1.21 -32.96 -29.34
N TYR A 190 -0.70 -33.57 -28.27
CA TYR A 190 0.34 -34.59 -28.34
C TYR A 190 0.00 -35.71 -27.36
N LYS A 191 0.31 -36.94 -27.76
CA LYS A 191 0.29 -38.09 -26.88
C LYS A 191 1.55 -38.10 -26.03
N ILE A 192 1.41 -37.96 -24.72
CA ILE A 192 2.53 -37.85 -23.78
C ILE A 192 2.85 -39.17 -23.10
N ASP A 193 1.83 -39.97 -22.78
CA ASP A 193 2.04 -41.19 -22.00
C ASP A 193 1.00 -42.29 -22.27
N ARG A 194 1.23 -43.45 -21.66
CA ARG A 194 0.31 -44.58 -21.55
C ARG A 194 0.26 -45.02 -20.09
N CYS A 195 -0.93 -45.15 -19.53
CA CYS A 195 -1.14 -45.70 -18.19
C CYS A 195 -1.84 -47.08 -18.24
N VAL A 196 -1.38 -48.00 -17.38
CA VAL A 196 -1.96 -49.34 -17.18
C VAL A 196 -1.94 -49.65 -15.68
N SER A 197 -3.10 -49.86 -15.06
CA SER A 197 -3.23 -50.24 -13.65
C SER A 197 -2.44 -49.37 -12.66
N GLY A 198 -2.42 -48.06 -12.89
CA GLY A 198 -1.67 -47.10 -12.07
C GLY A 198 -0.22 -46.87 -12.47
N ASP A 199 0.35 -47.70 -13.36
CA ASP A 199 1.72 -47.56 -13.86
C ASP A 199 1.76 -46.79 -15.19
N PHE A 200 2.60 -45.76 -15.24
CA PHE A 200 2.81 -44.93 -16.42
C PHE A 200 4.29 -44.55 -16.59
N LYS A 201 4.73 -44.28 -17.83
CA LYS A 201 6.16 -44.17 -18.16
C LYS A 201 6.72 -42.77 -17.98
N ASN A 202 5.93 -41.75 -18.28
CA ASN A 202 6.34 -40.36 -18.23
C ASN A 202 5.88 -39.72 -16.93
N LYS A 203 6.82 -39.15 -16.18
CA LYS A 203 6.54 -38.53 -14.88
C LYS A 203 5.97 -37.11 -15.01
N ASP A 204 5.93 -36.51 -16.19
CA ASP A 204 5.43 -35.14 -16.35
C ASP A 204 4.24 -35.08 -17.31
N TRP A 205 3.02 -35.08 -16.75
CA TRP A 205 1.77 -34.95 -17.51
C TRP A 205 1.39 -33.48 -17.74
N PHE A 206 2.00 -32.55 -16.99
CA PHE A 206 1.72 -31.11 -17.06
C PHE A 206 3.02 -30.31 -17.26
N PRO A 207 3.71 -30.51 -18.40
CA PRO A 207 4.95 -29.78 -18.69
C PRO A 207 4.70 -28.28 -18.81
N ASP A 208 5.74 -27.47 -18.58
CA ASP A 208 5.65 -26.02 -18.80
C ASP A 208 5.38 -25.72 -20.28
N LYS A 209 4.25 -25.04 -20.53
CA LYS A 209 3.72 -24.78 -21.88
C LYS A 209 4.01 -23.36 -22.35
N VAL A 210 4.56 -22.51 -21.49
CA VAL A 210 4.82 -21.11 -21.81
C VAL A 210 6.31 -20.95 -22.13
N PRO A 211 6.67 -20.61 -23.38
CA PRO A 211 8.08 -20.49 -23.75
C PRO A 211 8.78 -19.34 -23.02
N THR A 212 10.10 -19.42 -22.95
CA THR A 212 10.92 -18.35 -22.35
C THR A 212 10.95 -17.08 -23.19
N ASP A 213 10.91 -17.24 -24.49
CA ASP A 213 10.86 -16.16 -25.47
C ASP A 213 9.46 -16.11 -26.08
N LEU A 214 8.80 -14.96 -25.99
CA LEU A 214 7.47 -14.74 -26.56
C LEU A 214 7.52 -14.17 -27.99
N ASN A 215 8.71 -14.08 -28.59
CA ASN A 215 8.95 -13.69 -29.98
C ASN A 215 8.29 -12.36 -30.39
N GLY A 216 8.34 -11.37 -29.50
CA GLY A 216 7.80 -10.03 -29.75
C GLY A 216 6.28 -9.91 -29.68
N CYS A 217 5.58 -10.90 -29.12
CA CYS A 217 4.13 -10.87 -28.98
C CYS A 217 3.62 -9.56 -28.37
N GLN A 218 2.57 -8.97 -28.92
CA GLN A 218 2.03 -7.70 -28.44
C GLN A 218 0.99 -7.93 -27.35
N ILE A 219 1.19 -7.34 -26.18
CA ILE A 219 0.27 -7.37 -25.04
C ILE A 219 -0.44 -6.03 -24.94
N ASN A 220 -1.78 -6.05 -24.98
CA ASN A 220 -2.59 -4.84 -24.90
C ASN A 220 -2.93 -4.50 -23.45
N VAL A 221 -2.57 -3.29 -23.02
CA VAL A 221 -2.66 -2.88 -21.63
C VAL A 221 -3.48 -1.61 -21.50
N ARG A 222 -4.51 -1.65 -20.64
CA ARG A 222 -5.20 -0.42 -20.21
C ARG A 222 -4.51 0.16 -18.99
N THR A 223 -4.21 1.45 -19.05
CA THR A 223 -3.54 2.15 -17.96
C THR A 223 -4.48 3.15 -17.29
N ARG A 224 -4.40 3.23 -15.96
CA ARG A 224 -5.05 4.26 -15.15
C ARG A 224 -4.04 5.31 -14.70
N ILE A 225 -4.27 6.57 -15.06
CA ILE A 225 -3.37 7.67 -14.75
C ILE A 225 -3.52 8.04 -13.28
N ILE A 226 -2.62 7.53 -12.45
CA ILE A 226 -2.46 7.89 -11.03
C ILE A 226 -0.96 8.02 -10.78
N GLU A 227 -0.51 9.23 -10.54
CA GLU A 227 0.91 9.52 -10.29
C GLU A 227 1.29 9.11 -8.85
N PRO A 228 2.49 8.54 -8.58
CA PRO A 228 3.59 8.25 -9.50
C PRO A 228 3.54 6.87 -10.19
N PHE A 229 2.43 6.13 -10.08
CA PHE A 229 2.30 4.77 -10.62
C PHE A 229 2.34 4.77 -12.15
N VAL A 230 1.51 5.61 -12.74
CA VAL A 230 1.43 5.88 -14.18
C VAL A 230 1.36 7.39 -14.37
N ILE A 231 2.36 7.91 -15.04
CA ILE A 231 2.53 9.32 -15.39
C ILE A 231 2.35 9.43 -16.90
N ARG A 232 1.51 10.37 -17.35
CA ARG A 232 1.32 10.63 -18.77
C ARG A 232 2.17 11.83 -19.17
N ILE A 233 3.20 11.59 -19.98
CA ILE A 233 4.11 12.64 -20.45
C ILE A 233 3.77 12.97 -21.90
N ARG A 234 3.66 14.27 -22.21
CA ARG A 234 3.39 14.75 -23.56
C ARG A 234 4.71 14.94 -24.32
N ASN A 235 4.84 14.29 -25.47
CA ASN A 235 5.96 14.46 -26.40
C ASN A 235 5.44 14.95 -27.75
N GLY A 236 5.38 16.27 -27.94
CA GLY A 236 4.75 16.88 -29.10
C GLY A 236 3.24 16.57 -29.17
N THR A 237 2.81 15.90 -30.26
CA THR A 237 1.42 15.45 -30.45
C THR A 237 1.15 14.07 -29.86
N GLN A 238 2.18 13.31 -29.51
CA GLN A 238 2.08 11.97 -28.95
C GLN A 238 2.23 12.01 -27.42
N TYR A 239 1.73 10.96 -26.76
CA TYR A 239 1.93 10.75 -25.34
C TYR A 239 2.68 9.44 -25.14
N TYR A 240 3.56 9.44 -24.15
CA TYR A 240 4.14 8.20 -23.63
C TYR A 240 3.82 8.08 -22.14
N PHE A 241 3.88 6.86 -21.65
CA PHE A 241 3.62 6.54 -20.25
C PHE A 241 4.94 6.30 -19.54
N ASP A 242 5.07 6.84 -18.34
CA ASP A 242 6.13 6.54 -17.39
C ASP A 242 5.53 6.26 -16.01
N GLY A 243 6.36 6.12 -14.98
CA GLY A 243 5.96 5.74 -13.63
C GLY A 243 6.42 4.33 -13.29
N PHE A 244 6.40 4.00 -12.01
CA PHE A 244 7.08 2.77 -11.57
C PHE A 244 6.34 1.48 -11.96
N GLU A 245 5.02 1.49 -12.16
CA GLU A 245 4.31 0.32 -12.71
C GLU A 245 4.62 0.11 -14.19
N ILE A 246 4.84 1.21 -14.94
CA ILE A 246 5.27 1.16 -16.34
C ILE A 246 6.70 0.59 -16.42
N LYS A 247 7.64 1.11 -15.61
CA LYS A 247 9.02 0.59 -15.54
C LYS A 247 9.04 -0.89 -15.16
N LEU A 248 8.19 -1.32 -14.23
CA LEU A 248 8.02 -2.73 -13.86
C LEU A 248 7.60 -3.60 -15.05
N LEU A 249 6.53 -3.21 -15.76
CA LEU A 249 6.05 -4.02 -16.88
C LEU A 249 7.04 -4.03 -18.05
N ASN A 250 7.69 -2.90 -18.35
CA ASN A 250 8.71 -2.82 -19.39
C ASN A 250 9.92 -3.73 -19.08
N ALA A 251 10.38 -3.78 -17.83
CA ALA A 251 11.46 -4.69 -17.46
C ALA A 251 11.06 -6.17 -17.63
N ILE A 252 9.81 -6.51 -17.35
CA ILE A 252 9.27 -7.86 -17.58
C ILE A 252 9.16 -8.16 -19.09
N ALA A 253 8.77 -7.15 -19.88
CA ALA A 253 8.66 -7.21 -21.33
C ALA A 253 10.01 -7.45 -22.00
N GLU A 254 11.03 -6.69 -21.61
CA GLU A 254 12.41 -6.85 -22.06
C GLU A 254 12.96 -8.24 -21.71
N HIS A 255 12.72 -8.73 -20.48
CA HIS A 255 13.22 -10.03 -20.05
C HIS A 255 12.54 -11.21 -20.75
N SER A 256 11.27 -11.08 -21.14
CA SER A 256 10.48 -12.16 -21.78
C SER A 256 10.29 -11.95 -23.28
N ASN A 257 10.93 -10.94 -23.86
CA ASN A 257 10.89 -10.57 -25.28
C ASN A 257 9.45 -10.45 -25.82
N PHE A 258 8.63 -9.61 -25.17
CA PHE A 258 7.31 -9.22 -25.67
C PHE A 258 7.18 -7.70 -25.76
N THR A 259 6.22 -7.21 -26.54
CA THR A 259 5.97 -5.78 -26.70
C THR A 259 4.69 -5.37 -25.96
N VAL A 260 4.65 -4.14 -25.46
CA VAL A 260 3.51 -3.63 -24.68
C VAL A 260 2.87 -2.46 -25.40
N ASN A 261 1.55 -2.54 -25.56
CA ASN A 261 0.75 -1.44 -26.10
C ASN A 261 -0.09 -0.81 -24.99
N TYR A 262 0.34 0.35 -24.52
CA TYR A 262 -0.35 1.10 -23.48
C TYR A 262 -1.47 1.97 -24.07
N SER A 263 -2.66 1.86 -23.51
CA SER A 263 -3.83 2.63 -23.93
C SER A 263 -4.64 3.14 -22.74
N LEU A 264 -5.32 4.27 -22.93
CA LEU A 264 -6.24 4.82 -21.94
C LEU A 264 -7.65 4.25 -22.12
N PRO A 265 -8.48 4.18 -21.07
CA PRO A 265 -9.88 3.79 -21.20
C PRO A 265 -10.66 4.74 -22.12
N ILE A 266 -11.67 4.18 -22.81
CA ILE A 266 -12.60 4.91 -23.67
C ILE A 266 -14.03 4.60 -23.16
N PRO A 267 -14.81 5.57 -22.65
CA PRO A 267 -14.47 6.98 -22.44
C PRO A 267 -13.40 7.17 -21.35
N SER A 268 -12.72 8.32 -21.39
CA SER A 268 -11.66 8.66 -20.42
C SER A 268 -12.16 8.51 -18.99
N ASN A 269 -11.32 7.97 -18.10
CA ASN A 269 -11.63 7.64 -16.70
C ASN A 269 -12.69 6.55 -16.46
N SER A 270 -13.12 5.81 -17.50
CA SER A 270 -14.00 4.64 -17.35
C SER A 270 -13.22 3.38 -16.97
N TYR A 271 -12.67 3.35 -15.76
CA TYR A 271 -11.91 2.19 -15.25
C TYR A 271 -12.79 0.99 -14.92
N GLY A 272 -14.07 1.23 -14.66
CA GLY A 272 -15.06 0.19 -14.41
C GLY A 272 -15.41 0.00 -12.93
N ILE A 273 -16.67 -0.38 -12.70
CA ILE A 273 -17.17 -0.79 -11.39
C ILE A 273 -17.89 -2.14 -11.51
N ILE A 274 -17.93 -2.87 -10.40
CA ILE A 274 -18.77 -4.06 -10.28
C ILE A 274 -20.15 -3.60 -9.83
N LEU A 275 -21.16 -3.77 -10.68
CA LEU A 275 -22.55 -3.47 -10.34
C LEU A 275 -23.14 -4.57 -9.46
N ARG A 276 -24.22 -4.27 -8.72
CA ARG A 276 -24.88 -5.24 -7.81
C ARG A 276 -25.40 -6.49 -8.51
N ASN A 277 -25.71 -6.39 -9.79
CA ASN A 277 -26.13 -7.49 -10.65
C ASN A 277 -24.94 -8.36 -11.15
N GLY A 278 -23.70 -8.03 -10.78
CA GLY A 278 -22.48 -8.72 -11.22
C GLY A 278 -21.97 -8.31 -12.61
N THR A 279 -22.59 -7.32 -13.25
CA THR A 279 -22.07 -6.79 -14.53
C THR A 279 -20.90 -5.85 -14.28
N LEU A 280 -19.87 -5.97 -15.12
CA LEU A 280 -18.67 -5.13 -15.10
C LEU A 280 -18.82 -4.03 -16.15
N THR A 281 -18.31 -2.84 -15.87
CA THR A 281 -18.30 -1.70 -16.79
C THR A 281 -16.87 -1.25 -17.08
N GLY A 282 -16.68 -0.35 -18.05
CA GLY A 282 -15.37 0.25 -18.36
C GLY A 282 -14.27 -0.78 -18.67
N SER A 283 -13.02 -0.47 -18.31
CA SER A 283 -11.88 -1.36 -18.57
C SER A 283 -12.01 -2.75 -17.95
N LEU A 284 -12.73 -2.90 -16.83
CA LEU A 284 -13.02 -4.22 -16.26
C LEU A 284 -13.87 -5.07 -17.22
N SER A 285 -14.80 -4.46 -17.96
CA SER A 285 -15.57 -5.15 -18.99
C SER A 285 -14.68 -5.57 -20.17
N ASP A 286 -13.84 -4.65 -20.67
CA ASP A 286 -12.88 -4.94 -21.76
C ASP A 286 -11.99 -6.14 -21.40
N LEU A 287 -11.49 -6.19 -20.15
CA LEU A 287 -10.66 -7.28 -19.65
C LEU A 287 -11.45 -8.60 -19.54
N LYS A 288 -12.70 -8.56 -19.06
CA LYS A 288 -13.55 -9.75 -18.98
C LYS A 288 -13.84 -10.32 -20.36
N ASN A 289 -14.09 -9.44 -21.33
CA ASN A 289 -14.36 -9.80 -22.72
C ASN A 289 -13.09 -10.16 -23.50
N LYS A 290 -11.90 -10.06 -22.87
CA LYS A 290 -10.59 -10.36 -23.46
C LYS A 290 -10.25 -9.47 -24.66
N GLU A 291 -10.77 -8.24 -24.69
CA GLU A 291 -10.39 -7.22 -25.67
C GLU A 291 -9.02 -6.62 -25.35
N ILE A 292 -8.61 -6.73 -24.09
CA ILE A 292 -7.32 -6.31 -23.54
C ILE A 292 -6.74 -7.44 -22.69
N ASP A 293 -5.42 -7.45 -22.51
CA ASP A 293 -4.73 -8.52 -21.79
C ASP A 293 -4.52 -8.22 -20.31
N MET A 294 -4.30 -6.94 -20.00
CA MET A 294 -3.91 -6.49 -18.67
C MET A 294 -4.45 -5.09 -18.35
N ILE A 295 -4.71 -4.83 -17.08
CA ILE A 295 -4.95 -3.48 -16.54
C ILE A 295 -3.93 -3.17 -15.45
N LEU A 296 -3.33 -1.97 -15.51
CA LEU A 296 -2.42 -1.44 -14.48
C LEU A 296 -2.69 0.04 -14.20
N GLY A 297 -2.10 0.58 -13.13
CA GLY A 297 -2.26 1.97 -12.72
C GLY A 297 -3.08 2.10 -11.45
N TYR A 298 -2.54 1.60 -10.33
CA TYR A 298 -3.15 1.72 -9.01
C TYR A 298 -4.50 0.99 -8.87
N PHE A 299 -4.47 -0.33 -9.07
CA PHE A 299 -5.60 -1.19 -8.71
C PHE A 299 -5.40 -1.79 -7.32
N ILE A 300 -6.45 -1.69 -6.49
CA ILE A 300 -6.41 -2.18 -5.12
C ILE A 300 -6.88 -3.62 -5.03
N ALA A 301 -6.31 -4.37 -4.10
CA ALA A 301 -6.76 -5.71 -3.78
C ALA A 301 -8.21 -5.71 -3.31
N TRP A 302 -9.11 -6.25 -4.14
CA TRP A 302 -10.54 -6.36 -3.82
C TRP A 302 -11.00 -7.81 -3.97
N PRO A 303 -11.51 -8.47 -2.90
CA PRO A 303 -11.96 -9.86 -2.96
C PRO A 303 -13.03 -10.11 -4.03
N GLY A 304 -13.87 -9.12 -4.33
CA GLY A 304 -14.89 -9.23 -5.38
C GLY A 304 -14.36 -9.30 -6.82
N LEU A 305 -13.07 -8.99 -7.06
CA LEU A 305 -12.45 -9.11 -8.39
C LEU A 305 -11.93 -10.54 -8.67
N GLN A 306 -11.61 -11.31 -7.63
CA GLN A 306 -11.02 -12.65 -7.75
C GLN A 306 -11.83 -13.64 -8.61
N PRO A 307 -13.18 -13.64 -8.57
CA PRO A 307 -13.96 -14.55 -9.43
C PRO A 307 -13.80 -14.22 -10.92
N PHE A 308 -13.61 -12.95 -11.27
CA PHE A 308 -13.62 -12.48 -12.66
C PHE A 308 -12.25 -12.37 -13.30
N PHE A 309 -11.19 -12.19 -12.50
CA PHE A 309 -9.87 -11.85 -12.99
C PHE A 309 -8.77 -12.67 -12.33
N ASP A 310 -7.64 -12.74 -13.03
CA ASP A 310 -6.39 -13.17 -12.43
C ASP A 310 -5.63 -11.96 -11.89
N ILE A 311 -5.11 -12.13 -10.69
CA ILE A 311 -4.44 -11.08 -9.95
C ILE A 311 -2.95 -11.45 -9.87
N VAL A 312 -2.10 -10.50 -10.24
CA VAL A 312 -0.64 -10.62 -10.08
C VAL A 312 -0.24 -10.38 -8.64
N THR A 313 0.80 -11.05 -8.16
CA THR A 313 1.35 -10.85 -6.81
C THR A 313 1.65 -9.37 -6.54
N PRO A 314 1.23 -8.81 -5.39
CA PRO A 314 1.39 -7.39 -5.12
C PRO A 314 2.85 -6.92 -5.14
N HIS A 315 3.14 -5.93 -5.99
CA HIS A 315 4.50 -5.39 -6.18
C HIS A 315 4.84 -4.31 -5.14
N ILE A 316 3.84 -3.55 -4.67
CA ILE A 316 3.97 -2.52 -3.63
C ILE A 316 2.68 -2.45 -2.81
N SER A 317 2.76 -1.87 -1.61
CA SER A 317 1.61 -1.52 -0.79
C SER A 317 1.53 -0.01 -0.60
N ASP A 318 0.32 0.53 -0.53
CA ASP A 318 0.06 1.93 -0.19
C ASP A 318 -0.92 2.01 0.98
N SER A 319 -1.09 3.21 1.51
CA SER A 319 -1.94 3.50 2.66
C SER A 319 -2.84 4.69 2.39
N LEU A 320 -4.05 4.70 2.96
CA LEU A 320 -4.90 5.90 2.97
C LEU A 320 -4.53 6.79 4.16
N VAL A 321 -4.47 8.10 3.92
CA VAL A 321 -4.18 9.12 4.93
C VAL A 321 -5.15 10.29 4.80
N PHE A 322 -5.42 10.95 5.92
CA PHE A 322 -6.03 12.27 5.91
C PHE A 322 -4.98 13.34 5.63
N CYS A 323 -5.34 14.30 4.81
CA CYS A 323 -4.57 15.49 4.48
C CYS A 323 -5.34 16.71 4.97
N VAL A 324 -4.66 17.60 5.66
CA VAL A 324 -5.19 18.87 6.15
C VAL A 324 -4.20 19.97 5.81
N LYS A 325 -4.62 21.23 5.93
CA LYS A 325 -3.70 22.35 5.87
C LYS A 325 -2.65 22.24 6.97
N ARG A 326 -1.41 22.55 6.63
CA ARG A 326 -0.31 22.61 7.61
C ARG A 326 -0.49 23.85 8.47
N ALA A 327 -0.41 23.66 9.79
CA ALA A 327 -0.44 24.75 10.75
C ALA A 327 0.80 25.63 10.54
N LYS A 328 0.59 26.94 10.43
CA LYS A 328 1.70 27.90 10.37
C LYS A 328 2.41 27.89 11.74
N PRO A 329 3.75 27.93 11.77
CA PRO A 329 4.46 28.14 13.02
C PRO A 329 4.05 29.49 13.62
N PHE A 330 4.06 29.61 14.94
CA PHE A 330 3.84 30.91 15.58
C PHE A 330 4.96 31.87 15.13
N GLN A 331 4.65 32.78 14.20
CA GLN A 331 5.61 33.73 13.63
C GLN A 331 5.94 34.92 14.55
N ASN A 332 5.33 34.99 15.74
CA ASN A 332 5.38 36.19 16.55
C ASN A 332 6.49 36.13 17.61
N LEU A 333 7.32 37.17 17.67
CA LEU A 333 8.25 37.51 18.76
C LEU A 333 7.56 37.66 20.13
N VAL A 334 6.22 37.70 20.18
CA VAL A 334 5.43 37.51 21.42
C VAL A 334 5.81 36.20 22.12
N SER A 335 6.22 35.19 21.35
CA SER A 335 6.78 33.94 21.88
C SER A 335 8.04 34.17 22.73
N MET A 336 8.93 35.11 22.39
CA MET A 336 10.13 35.40 23.19
C MET A 336 9.81 35.90 24.59
N THR A 337 8.77 36.74 24.70
CA THR A 337 8.23 37.20 25.99
C THR A 337 7.33 36.16 26.67
N GLN A 338 6.89 35.10 25.96
CA GLN A 338 6.15 33.98 26.56
C GLN A 338 7.08 32.97 27.23
N TYR A 339 8.33 32.82 26.78
CA TYR A 339 9.31 31.91 27.41
C TYR A 339 9.89 32.47 28.71
N LEU A 340 9.83 33.80 28.89
CA LEU A 340 10.17 34.47 30.13
C LEU A 340 8.86 34.74 30.88
N ASP A 341 8.50 33.85 31.80
CA ASP A 341 7.31 34.06 32.61
C ASP A 341 7.41 35.42 33.32
N LYS A 342 6.33 36.20 33.28
CA LYS A 342 6.25 37.53 33.91
C LYS A 342 6.58 37.46 35.39
N THR A 343 6.24 36.33 36.03
CA THR A 343 6.59 36.04 37.43
C THR A 343 8.11 35.98 37.63
N VAL A 344 8.84 35.31 36.74
CA VAL A 344 10.31 35.17 36.78
C VAL A 344 10.98 36.52 36.56
N LEU A 345 10.51 37.32 35.60
CA LEU A 345 11.03 38.67 35.37
C LEU A 345 10.82 39.56 36.60
N PHE A 346 9.62 39.52 37.18
CA PHE A 346 9.32 40.27 38.40
C PHE A 346 10.21 39.84 39.57
N LEU A 347 10.40 38.54 39.77
CA LEU A 347 11.30 38.00 40.79
C LEU A 347 12.75 38.44 40.57
N LEU A 348 13.25 38.42 39.34
CA LEU A 348 14.60 38.89 39.02
C LEU A 348 14.79 40.36 39.34
N ILE A 349 13.81 41.20 38.99
CA ILE A 349 13.84 42.64 39.31
C ILE A 349 13.84 42.82 40.83
N MET A 350 12.98 42.10 41.57
CA MET A 350 12.95 42.16 43.03
C MET A 350 14.28 41.72 43.66
N ILE A 351 14.89 40.64 43.15
CA ILE A 351 16.19 40.16 43.62
C ILE A 351 17.29 41.20 43.33
N CYS A 352 17.26 41.90 42.19
CA CYS A 352 18.18 43.00 41.90
C CYS A 352 18.09 44.11 42.97
N PHE A 353 16.87 44.51 43.34
CA PHE A 353 16.67 45.52 44.39
C PHE A 353 17.16 45.02 45.76
N VAL A 354 16.87 43.77 46.13
CA VAL A 354 17.31 43.17 47.40
C VAL A 354 18.83 43.09 47.48
N ILE A 355 19.51 42.60 46.44
CA ILE A 355 20.97 42.50 46.42
C ILE A 355 21.61 43.89 46.47
N SER A 356 21.04 44.86 45.75
CA SER A 356 21.50 46.26 45.81
C SER A 356 21.35 46.84 47.23
N CYS A 357 20.27 46.53 47.92
CA CYS A 357 20.06 46.94 49.31
C CYS A 357 21.05 46.26 50.27
N LEU A 358 21.32 44.96 50.09
CA LEU A 358 22.26 44.22 50.94
C LEU A 358 23.70 44.72 50.76
N ILE A 359 24.13 44.96 49.52
CA ILE A 359 25.44 45.55 49.21
C ILE A 359 25.54 46.95 49.80
N TYR A 360 24.51 47.80 49.63
CA TYR A 360 24.48 49.13 50.24
C TYR A 360 24.53 49.09 51.77
N SER A 361 23.82 48.15 52.42
CA SER A 361 23.82 48.03 53.87
C SER A 361 25.15 47.53 54.42
N THR A 362 25.82 46.59 53.75
CA THR A 362 27.10 46.01 54.19
C THR A 362 28.22 47.03 54.06
N GLU A 363 28.29 47.72 52.92
CA GLU A 363 29.25 48.80 52.71
C GLU A 363 29.05 49.95 53.71
N ARG A 364 27.81 50.30 54.07
CA ARG A 364 27.54 51.36 55.07
C ARG A 364 27.88 50.96 56.51
N ILE A 365 27.79 49.68 56.86
CA ILE A 365 28.08 49.19 58.21
C ILE A 365 29.59 49.02 58.41
N GLU A 366 30.31 48.61 57.36
CA GLU A 366 31.72 48.21 57.43
C GLU A 366 32.69 49.34 57.01
N SER A 367 32.20 50.45 56.43
CA SER A 367 33.04 51.58 56.02
C SER A 367 33.45 52.50 57.18
N GLU A 368 34.67 52.31 57.71
CA GLU A 368 35.38 53.32 58.52
C GLU A 368 36.36 54.20 57.70
N GLY A 369 36.43 54.05 56.37
CA GLY A 369 37.30 54.86 55.50
C GLY A 369 36.91 54.86 54.02
N ILE A 370 37.07 56.02 53.38
CA ILE A 370 36.91 56.37 51.95
C ILE A 370 35.67 55.77 51.24
N ILE A 371 34.61 56.57 51.20
CA ILE A 371 33.30 56.21 50.64
C ILE A 371 33.32 56.37 49.11
N ILE A 372 33.63 55.31 48.36
CA ILE A 372 33.54 55.30 46.89
C ILE A 372 32.11 54.92 46.43
N TYR A 373 31.33 54.24 47.28
CA TYR A 373 29.92 53.88 47.01
C TYR A 373 28.95 54.71 47.89
N THR A 374 28.82 56.01 47.62
CA THR A 374 27.93 56.89 48.41
C THR A 374 26.46 56.75 48.02
N GLU A 375 26.15 56.40 46.76
CA GLU A 375 24.80 56.45 46.23
C GLU A 375 24.24 55.06 45.89
N TYR A 376 23.09 54.72 46.48
CA TYR A 376 22.32 53.51 46.15
C TYR A 376 22.05 53.36 44.65
N ARG A 377 21.86 54.48 43.94
CA ARG A 377 21.61 54.53 42.50
C ARG A 377 22.73 53.91 41.67
N GLU A 378 23.99 54.17 42.04
CA GLU A 378 25.14 53.65 41.31
C GLU A 378 25.31 52.15 41.53
N ILE A 379 25.07 51.69 42.76
CA ILE A 379 25.06 50.26 43.12
C ILE A 379 23.97 49.53 42.33
N LEU A 380 22.74 50.06 42.33
CA LEU A 380 21.62 49.48 41.58
C LEU A 380 21.93 49.40 40.08
N THR A 381 22.52 50.45 39.52
CA THR A 381 22.92 50.49 38.10
C THR A 381 23.98 49.43 37.79
N ASN A 382 24.94 49.22 38.69
CA ASN A 382 26.00 48.21 38.51
C ASN A 382 25.47 46.78 38.66
N VAL A 383 24.61 46.51 39.64
CA VAL A 383 23.93 45.20 39.82
C VAL A 383 23.09 44.87 38.59
N PHE A 384 22.37 45.86 38.04
CA PHE A 384 21.60 45.72 36.81
C PHE A 384 22.48 45.48 35.57
N LYS A 385 23.61 46.18 35.45
CA LYS A 385 24.61 45.94 34.37
C LYS A 385 25.10 44.49 34.38
N ILE A 386 25.43 43.95 35.56
CA ILE A 386 25.86 42.55 35.72
C ILE A 386 24.75 41.57 35.28
N MET A 387 23.49 41.86 35.62
CA MET A 387 22.34 41.04 35.21
C MET A 387 22.21 40.91 33.69
N ILE A 388 22.48 41.99 32.95
CA ILE A 388 22.41 42.03 31.48
C ILE A 388 23.70 41.49 30.83
N GLY A 389 24.77 41.30 31.61
CA GLY A 389 26.06 40.80 31.11
C GLY A 389 27.00 41.90 30.65
N VAL A 390 26.80 43.14 31.13
CA VAL A 390 27.68 44.27 30.88
C VAL A 390 28.77 44.31 31.95
N ASN A 391 30.02 44.51 31.52
CA ASN A 391 31.17 44.63 32.42
C ASN A 391 31.06 45.88 33.30
N VAL A 392 31.39 45.72 34.58
CA VAL A 392 31.45 46.81 35.57
C VAL A 392 32.91 47.00 35.99
N ALA A 393 33.37 48.26 35.99
CA ALA A 393 34.78 48.60 36.24
C ALA A 393 35.13 48.80 37.72
N LEU A 394 34.14 49.00 38.61
CA LEU A 394 34.36 49.21 40.04
C LEU A 394 33.89 48.00 40.84
N LEU A 395 34.78 47.45 41.67
CA LEU A 395 34.49 46.37 42.61
C LEU A 395 34.42 46.93 44.04
N PRO A 396 33.51 46.41 44.88
CA PRO A 396 33.39 46.86 46.26
C PRO A 396 34.58 46.37 47.10
N GLU A 397 34.88 47.09 48.19
CA GLU A 397 36.11 46.89 48.97
C GLU A 397 35.94 45.83 50.07
N THR A 398 34.75 45.67 50.63
CA THR A 398 34.50 44.74 51.75
C THR A 398 34.46 43.27 51.30
N HIS A 399 34.90 42.35 52.16
CA HIS A 399 34.90 40.92 51.85
C HIS A 399 33.47 40.36 51.70
N THR A 400 32.53 40.89 52.48
CA THR A 400 31.13 40.49 52.49
C THR A 400 30.40 40.90 51.20
N SER A 401 30.59 42.13 50.74
CA SER A 401 29.99 42.62 49.49
C SER A 401 30.60 41.95 48.25
N ARG A 402 31.91 41.64 48.26
CA ARG A 402 32.57 40.87 47.19
C ARG A 402 31.99 39.46 47.05
N PHE A 403 31.70 38.81 48.17
CA PHE A 403 31.06 37.49 48.15
C PHE A 403 29.63 37.56 47.59
N LEU A 404 28.83 38.56 48.02
CA LEU A 404 27.48 38.79 47.48
C LEU A 404 27.51 39.10 45.97
N LEU A 405 28.46 39.92 45.53
CA LEU A 405 28.66 40.24 44.11
C LEU A 405 29.06 39.00 43.30
N LEU A 406 29.94 38.14 43.84
CA LEU A 406 30.35 36.90 43.18
C LEU A 406 29.17 35.94 43.01
N ILE A 407 28.33 35.78 44.03
CA ILE A 407 27.08 35.01 43.94
C ILE A 407 26.18 35.60 42.86
N TRP A 408 26.01 36.92 42.83
CA TRP A 408 25.18 37.59 41.84
C TRP A 408 25.70 37.43 40.40
N ILE A 409 27.02 37.48 40.20
CA ILE A 409 27.64 37.25 38.90
C ILE A 409 27.37 35.82 38.44
N LEU A 410 27.57 34.82 39.31
CA LEU A 410 27.31 33.42 38.98
C LEU A 410 25.83 33.16 38.66
N SER A 411 24.91 33.72 39.46
CA SER A 411 23.47 33.58 39.21
C SER A 411 23.03 34.28 37.93
N SER A 412 23.57 35.47 37.65
CA SER A 412 23.27 36.24 36.43
C SER A 412 23.79 35.53 35.18
N ASN A 413 25.02 34.99 35.22
CA ASN A 413 25.59 34.22 34.11
C ASN A 413 24.79 32.93 33.85
N TRP A 414 24.35 32.23 34.91
CA TRP A 414 23.50 31.06 34.77
C TRP A 414 22.15 31.42 34.12
N PHE A 415 21.55 32.53 34.52
CA PHE A 415 20.31 33.01 33.90
C PHE A 415 20.48 33.40 32.42
N GLN A 416 21.57 34.10 32.07
CA GLN A 416 21.88 34.48 30.69
C GLN A 416 22.09 33.27 29.79
N THR A 417 22.86 32.28 30.25
CA THR A 417 23.10 31.04 29.49
C THR A 417 21.80 30.25 29.30
N PHE A 418 20.97 30.14 30.33
CA PHE A 418 19.66 29.50 30.21
C PHE A 418 18.75 30.21 29.20
N TYR A 419 18.68 31.54 29.27
CA TYR A 419 17.86 32.35 28.36
C TYR A 419 18.33 32.20 26.90
N THR A 420 19.63 32.30 26.64
CA THR A 420 20.18 32.17 25.28
C THR A 420 19.94 30.79 24.67
N VAL A 421 20.01 29.71 25.46
CA VAL A 421 19.69 28.34 25.00
C VAL A 421 18.21 28.20 24.62
N ILE A 422 17.30 28.70 25.46
CA ILE A 422 15.85 28.65 25.17
C ILE A 422 15.52 29.47 23.93
N LEU A 423 16.10 30.67 23.85
CA LEU A 423 15.94 31.57 22.72
C LEU A 423 16.40 30.92 21.41
N MET A 424 17.60 30.33 21.40
CA MET A 424 18.14 29.65 20.22
C MET A 424 17.27 28.45 19.80
N LYS A 425 16.74 27.68 20.75
CA LYS A 425 15.81 26.58 20.48
C LYS A 425 14.49 27.07 19.88
N SER A 426 13.92 28.15 20.42
CA SER A 426 12.69 28.73 19.90
C SER A 426 12.86 29.28 18.48
N LEU A 427 13.99 29.93 18.22
CA LEU A 427 14.31 30.51 16.92
C LEU A 427 14.60 29.45 15.84
N SER A 428 15.27 28.36 16.21
CA SER A 428 15.62 27.28 15.26
C SER A 428 14.48 26.29 15.01
N THR A 429 13.66 26.04 16.04
CA THR A 429 12.47 25.18 15.97
C THR A 429 11.28 25.94 16.58
N PRO A 430 10.60 26.81 15.81
CA PRO A 430 9.43 27.49 16.32
C PRO A 430 8.38 26.46 16.71
N HIS A 431 7.66 26.69 17.82
CA HIS A 431 6.54 25.83 18.14
C HIS A 431 5.55 25.89 16.96
N PRO A 432 5.29 24.76 16.28
CA PRO A 432 4.24 24.74 15.28
C PRO A 432 2.92 25.10 15.97
N GLY A 433 2.05 25.85 15.29
CA GLY A 433 0.66 25.93 15.74
C GLY A 433 0.08 24.53 15.95
N HIS A 434 -0.97 24.41 16.76
CA HIS A 434 -1.63 23.12 16.97
C HIS A 434 -1.98 22.50 15.60
N GLN A 435 -1.33 21.39 15.29
CA GLN A 435 -1.50 20.70 14.01
C GLN A 435 -2.55 19.61 14.19
N ILE A 436 -3.66 19.75 13.46
CA ILE A 436 -4.66 18.69 13.35
C ILE A 436 -3.96 17.44 12.79
N SER A 437 -3.99 16.37 13.57
CA SER A 437 -3.21 15.16 13.33
C SER A 437 -3.95 13.86 13.66
N THR A 438 -5.14 13.97 14.26
CA THR A 438 -5.98 12.82 14.61
C THR A 438 -7.38 12.92 14.03
N GLU A 439 -8.03 11.78 13.82
CA GLU A 439 -9.41 11.71 13.32
C GLU A 439 -10.41 12.34 14.30
N ALA A 440 -10.12 12.26 15.60
CA ALA A 440 -10.93 12.89 16.64
C ALA A 440 -10.96 14.42 16.51
N GLU A 441 -9.81 15.03 16.21
CA GLU A 441 -9.71 16.47 15.98
C GLU A 441 -10.48 16.90 14.73
N ILE A 442 -10.44 16.13 13.63
CA ILE A 442 -11.24 16.40 12.42
C ILE A 442 -12.74 16.50 12.77
N LEU A 443 -13.22 15.62 13.65
CA LEU A 443 -14.59 15.60 14.13
C LEU A 443 -14.91 16.76 15.09
N GLU A 444 -13.97 17.13 15.96
CA GLU A 444 -14.11 18.23 16.91
C GLU A 444 -14.20 19.58 16.19
N TYR A 445 -13.30 19.82 15.23
CA TYR A 445 -13.28 21.03 14.40
C TYR A 445 -14.32 21.02 13.28
N LYS A 446 -15.13 19.95 13.15
CA LYS A 446 -16.19 19.77 12.14
C LYS A 446 -15.73 20.09 10.71
N GLN A 447 -14.55 19.57 10.34
CA GLN A 447 -14.02 19.79 8.99
C GLN A 447 -14.89 19.11 7.92
N THR A 448 -15.00 19.72 6.75
CA THR A 448 -15.64 19.12 5.58
C THR A 448 -14.69 18.09 4.97
N LEU A 449 -15.13 16.84 4.89
CA LEU A 449 -14.35 15.72 4.37
C LEU A 449 -14.52 15.58 2.87
N GLU A 450 -13.49 15.92 2.09
CA GLU A 450 -13.40 15.55 0.69
C GLU A 450 -12.81 14.14 0.54
N TYR A 451 -13.50 13.27 -0.17
CA TYR A 451 -13.13 11.86 -0.25
C TYR A 451 -13.23 11.29 -1.66
N PHE A 452 -12.33 10.36 -1.98
CA PHE A 452 -12.40 9.55 -3.19
C PHE A 452 -13.23 8.28 -2.93
N SER A 453 -13.79 7.70 -4.00
CA SER A 453 -14.58 6.45 -3.93
C SER A 453 -13.88 5.35 -3.11
N LEU A 454 -12.54 5.30 -3.18
CA LEU A 454 -11.73 4.35 -2.41
C LEU A 454 -11.87 4.53 -0.89
N CYS A 455 -11.82 5.78 -0.41
CA CYS A 455 -11.94 6.09 1.02
C CYS A 455 -13.28 5.67 1.60
N LYS A 456 -14.36 5.72 0.80
CA LYS A 456 -15.70 5.29 1.22
C LYS A 456 -15.77 3.84 1.65
N HIS A 457 -14.94 2.98 1.06
CA HIS A 457 -14.95 1.54 1.36
C HIS A 457 -14.23 1.18 2.65
N PHE A 458 -13.28 2.01 3.09
CA PHE A 458 -12.43 1.71 4.26
C PHE A 458 -12.76 2.53 5.49
N LEU A 459 -13.32 3.73 5.32
CA LEU A 459 -13.76 4.56 6.43
C LEU A 459 -15.08 4.05 7.01
N ASN A 460 -15.19 4.08 8.33
CA ASN A 460 -16.41 3.72 9.03
C ASN A 460 -17.57 4.65 8.63
N ALA A 461 -18.75 4.07 8.41
CA ALA A 461 -19.97 4.82 8.10
C ALA A 461 -20.27 5.90 9.16
N SER A 462 -19.96 5.62 10.42
CA SER A 462 -20.14 6.56 11.53
C SER A 462 -19.32 7.86 11.41
N ILE A 463 -18.15 7.83 10.74
CA ILE A 463 -17.35 9.04 10.51
C ILE A 463 -17.98 9.86 9.38
N PHE A 464 -18.42 9.18 8.30
CA PHE A 464 -19.10 9.84 7.18
C PHE A 464 -20.41 10.50 7.58
N ASP A 465 -21.20 9.87 8.44
CA ASP A 465 -22.50 10.39 8.86
C ASP A 465 -22.36 11.61 9.80
N ARG A 466 -21.21 11.73 10.47
CA ARG A 466 -20.92 12.83 11.41
C ARG A 466 -20.26 14.04 10.77
N LEU A 467 -19.72 13.90 9.56
CA LEU A 467 -19.02 14.95 8.83
C LEU A 467 -19.79 15.34 7.56
N THR A 468 -19.69 16.61 7.18
CA THR A 468 -20.09 17.03 5.83
C THR A 468 -19.12 16.40 4.83
N SER A 469 -19.58 15.41 4.07
CA SER A 469 -18.72 14.65 3.16
C SER A 469 -19.04 14.94 1.70
N VAL A 470 -18.01 15.30 0.93
CA VAL A 470 -18.12 15.67 -0.49
C VAL A 470 -17.25 14.72 -1.31
N LYS A 471 -17.84 14.12 -2.34
CA LYS A 471 -17.10 13.25 -3.26
C LYS A 471 -16.19 14.09 -4.13
N CYS A 472 -14.92 13.69 -4.20
CA CYS A 472 -13.91 14.28 -5.06
C CYS A 472 -13.59 13.35 -6.24
N ASP A 473 -13.53 13.90 -7.45
CA ASP A 473 -13.14 13.18 -8.66
C ASP A 473 -11.73 13.52 -9.16
N ASN A 474 -11.20 14.73 -8.87
CA ASN A 474 -9.86 15.17 -9.26
C ASN A 474 -8.95 15.36 -8.04
N TYR A 475 -7.89 14.54 -7.94
CA TYR A 475 -6.91 14.54 -6.85
C TYR A 475 -6.29 15.92 -6.59
N LEU A 476 -5.91 16.64 -7.65
CA LEU A 476 -5.26 17.94 -7.52
C LEU A 476 -6.19 19.03 -6.98
N ASP A 477 -7.44 19.07 -7.45
CA ASP A 477 -8.39 20.14 -7.09
C ASP A 477 -8.76 20.09 -5.59
N CYS A 478 -8.92 18.88 -5.04
CA CYS A 478 -9.29 18.71 -3.64
C CYS A 478 -8.11 18.98 -2.69
N LEU A 479 -6.91 18.56 -3.07
CA LEU A 479 -5.70 18.97 -2.35
C LEU A 479 -5.51 20.49 -2.39
N ASN A 480 -5.83 21.15 -3.51
CA ASN A 480 -5.75 22.61 -3.61
C ASN A 480 -6.72 23.30 -2.65
N LYS A 481 -7.98 22.85 -2.58
CA LYS A 481 -8.94 23.38 -1.60
C LYS A 481 -8.46 23.21 -0.16
N THR A 482 -7.93 22.04 0.17
CA THR A 482 -7.37 21.75 1.50
C THR A 482 -6.12 22.57 1.80
N ALA A 483 -5.29 22.87 0.79
CA ALA A 483 -4.10 23.70 0.96
C ALA A 483 -4.45 25.18 1.25
N LEU A 484 -5.58 25.66 0.71
CA LEU A 484 -6.05 27.04 0.90
C LEU A 484 -6.83 27.22 2.21
N ASN A 485 -7.73 26.28 2.52
CA ASN A 485 -8.72 26.41 3.59
C ASN A 485 -8.48 25.43 4.74
N GLU A 486 -8.58 25.91 5.99
CA GLU A 486 -8.39 25.10 7.21
C GLU A 486 -9.62 24.24 7.57
N GLU A 487 -10.76 24.53 6.95
CA GLU A 487 -12.04 23.85 7.17
C GLU A 487 -12.16 22.51 6.42
N TYR A 488 -11.23 22.20 5.52
CA TYR A 488 -11.28 21.01 4.68
C TYR A 488 -10.26 19.97 5.14
N ALA A 489 -10.68 18.71 5.13
CA ALA A 489 -9.81 17.55 5.23
C ALA A 489 -10.03 16.68 4.00
N THR A 490 -8.95 16.16 3.42
CA THR A 490 -9.01 15.30 2.24
C THR A 490 -8.50 13.90 2.56
N CYS A 491 -9.27 12.85 2.26
CA CYS A 491 -8.80 11.45 2.35
C CYS A 491 -8.21 10.99 1.00
N MET A 492 -6.93 10.61 0.99
CA MET A 492 -6.22 10.24 -0.24
C MET A 492 -5.12 9.17 -0.02
N PRO A 493 -4.70 8.48 -1.10
CA PRO A 493 -3.51 7.63 -1.09
C PRO A 493 -2.23 8.38 -0.70
N LYS A 494 -1.44 7.80 0.20
CA LYS A 494 -0.23 8.42 0.71
C LYS A 494 0.81 8.64 -0.39
N LEU A 495 1.05 7.66 -1.27
CA LEU A 495 2.05 7.80 -2.33
C LEU A 495 1.68 8.88 -3.34
N ASN A 496 0.39 8.99 -3.67
CA ASN A 496 -0.10 10.06 -4.54
C ASN A 496 0.06 11.44 -3.88
N VAL A 497 -0.33 11.58 -2.62
CA VAL A 497 -0.13 12.84 -1.86
C VAL A 497 1.35 13.23 -1.82
N GLN A 498 2.24 12.29 -1.48
CA GLN A 498 3.68 12.52 -1.42
C GLN A 498 4.24 13.03 -2.74
N TYR A 499 3.76 12.50 -3.87
CA TYR A 499 4.16 12.96 -5.19
C TYR A 499 3.65 14.37 -5.47
N LEU A 500 2.39 14.66 -5.15
CA LEU A 500 1.73 15.93 -5.45
C LEU A 500 2.13 17.10 -4.54
N LEU A 501 2.88 16.86 -3.45
CA LEU A 501 3.31 17.92 -2.51
C LEU A 501 4.04 19.09 -3.19
N HIS A 502 4.72 18.82 -4.32
CA HIS A 502 5.46 19.86 -5.04
C HIS A 502 4.57 20.99 -5.59
N HIS A 503 3.28 20.71 -5.86
CA HIS A 503 2.34 21.75 -6.27
C HIS A 503 1.92 22.68 -5.12
N PHE A 504 2.15 22.26 -3.88
CA PHE A 504 1.65 22.94 -2.68
C PHE A 504 2.78 23.50 -1.82
N LEU A 505 3.86 23.93 -2.47
CA LEU A 505 4.96 24.61 -1.81
C LEU A 505 4.62 26.10 -1.60
N ASP A 506 5.01 26.64 -0.46
CA ASP A 506 5.09 28.08 -0.21
C ASP A 506 6.31 28.69 -0.93
N GLU A 507 6.38 30.02 -0.98
CA GLU A 507 7.53 30.77 -1.52
C GLU A 507 8.87 30.32 -0.92
N ASP A 508 8.82 29.81 0.31
CA ASP A 508 9.96 29.33 1.09
C ASP A 508 10.29 27.85 0.86
N GLY A 509 9.55 27.16 -0.02
CA GLY A 509 9.74 25.74 -0.31
C GLY A 509 9.17 24.78 0.75
N TYR A 510 8.39 25.27 1.71
CA TYR A 510 7.68 24.45 2.70
C TYR A 510 6.32 23.99 2.17
N THR A 511 5.91 22.77 2.48
CA THR A 511 4.58 22.26 2.11
C THR A 511 3.46 22.92 2.91
N LYS A 512 2.45 23.45 2.21
CA LYS A 512 1.18 23.95 2.78
C LYS A 512 0.27 22.85 3.29
N LEU A 513 0.52 21.61 2.90
CA LEU A 513 -0.25 20.44 3.29
C LEU A 513 0.49 19.61 4.35
N TYR A 514 -0.28 19.06 5.27
CA TYR A 514 0.14 18.07 6.24
C TYR A 514 -0.72 16.83 6.08
N TYR A 515 -0.09 15.68 5.86
CA TYR A 515 -0.78 14.39 5.90
C TYR A 515 -0.46 13.67 7.20
N PHE A 516 -1.44 12.91 7.71
CA PHE A 516 -1.31 12.25 9.00
C PHE A 516 -0.20 11.20 8.99
N LYS A 517 0.53 11.10 10.11
CA LYS A 517 1.55 10.05 10.31
C LYS A 517 0.90 8.66 10.41
N ASN A 518 -0.24 8.59 11.09
CA ASN A 518 -1.05 7.39 11.19
C ASN A 518 -1.91 7.25 9.94
N HIS A 519 -1.96 6.05 9.39
CA HIS A 519 -2.76 5.73 8.22
C HIS A 519 -4.09 5.09 8.65
N ILE A 520 -5.11 5.28 7.84
CA ILE A 520 -6.44 4.69 8.03
C ILE A 520 -6.37 3.18 7.78
N VAL A 521 -5.77 2.79 6.66
CA VAL A 521 -5.61 1.40 6.22
C VAL A 521 -4.41 1.28 5.30
N THR A 522 -3.79 0.11 5.27
CA THR A 522 -2.74 -0.27 4.31
C THR A 522 -3.25 -1.42 3.45
N TYR A 523 -3.04 -1.34 2.13
CA TYR A 523 -3.52 -2.33 1.17
C TYR A 523 -2.48 -2.61 0.07
N PRO A 524 -2.49 -3.82 -0.50
CA PRO A 524 -1.65 -4.15 -1.64
C PRO A 524 -2.16 -3.51 -2.93
N ILE A 525 -1.22 -3.22 -3.83
CA ILE A 525 -1.50 -2.75 -5.19
C ILE A 525 -1.20 -3.88 -6.17
N GLU A 526 -2.16 -4.09 -7.05
CA GLU A 526 -2.28 -5.28 -7.88
C GLU A 526 -2.38 -4.90 -9.37
N ILE A 527 -1.94 -5.84 -10.20
CA ILE A 527 -2.11 -5.79 -11.66
C ILE A 527 -3.16 -6.85 -12.02
N LEU A 528 -4.12 -6.46 -12.85
CA LEU A 528 -5.22 -7.34 -13.25
C LEU A 528 -4.95 -7.94 -14.63
N LEU A 529 -5.22 -9.23 -14.76
CA LEU A 529 -5.18 -10.03 -15.98
C LEU A 529 -6.55 -10.64 -16.20
N TRP A 530 -6.91 -10.95 -17.45
CA TRP A 530 -8.11 -11.75 -17.68
C TRP A 530 -7.95 -13.17 -17.08
N LYS A 531 -9.07 -13.79 -16.69
CA LYS A 531 -9.06 -15.07 -15.98
C LYS A 531 -8.49 -16.21 -16.84
N GLY A 532 -7.45 -16.89 -16.36
CA GLY A 532 -6.73 -17.95 -17.08
C GLY A 532 -5.53 -17.46 -17.87
N HIS A 533 -5.00 -16.26 -17.58
CA HIS A 533 -3.93 -15.69 -18.39
C HIS A 533 -2.64 -16.53 -18.29
N PRO A 534 -2.08 -17.05 -19.41
CA PRO A 534 -0.97 -17.99 -19.41
C PRO A 534 0.29 -17.42 -18.76
N LEU A 535 0.53 -16.11 -18.91
CA LEU A 535 1.71 -15.46 -18.35
C LEU A 535 1.63 -15.19 -16.85
N LYS A 536 0.49 -15.40 -16.17
CA LYS A 536 0.32 -15.07 -14.74
C LYS A 536 1.41 -15.72 -13.86
N PRO A 537 1.69 -17.03 -13.92
CA PRO A 537 2.70 -17.64 -13.03
C PRO A 537 4.10 -17.07 -13.28
N ARG A 538 4.44 -16.84 -14.55
CA ARG A 538 5.72 -16.26 -14.96
C ARG A 538 5.87 -14.81 -14.48
N ILE A 539 4.84 -13.98 -14.70
CA ILE A 539 4.81 -12.58 -14.24
C ILE A 539 4.95 -12.55 -12.72
N ASN A 540 4.22 -13.38 -11.97
CA ASN A 540 4.36 -13.47 -10.51
C ASN A 540 5.79 -13.78 -10.07
N LYS A 541 6.44 -14.75 -10.72
CA LYS A 541 7.84 -15.10 -10.44
C LYS A 541 8.80 -13.93 -10.70
N LEU A 542 8.60 -13.21 -11.80
CA LEU A 542 9.44 -12.05 -12.15
C LEU A 542 9.19 -10.85 -11.24
N VAL A 543 7.93 -10.53 -10.94
CA VAL A 543 7.56 -9.46 -10.00
C VAL A 543 8.17 -9.74 -8.63
N ASN A 544 8.07 -10.98 -8.12
CA ASN A 544 8.68 -11.34 -6.84
C ASN A 544 10.21 -11.19 -6.86
N ARG A 545 10.88 -11.57 -7.96
CA ARG A 545 12.33 -11.36 -8.11
C ARG A 545 12.70 -9.88 -8.13
N LEU A 546 11.98 -9.06 -8.89
CA LEU A 546 12.21 -7.61 -8.98
C LEU A 546 11.94 -6.91 -7.64
N LYS A 547 10.89 -7.33 -6.93
CA LYS A 547 10.54 -6.85 -5.59
C LYS A 547 11.64 -7.22 -4.58
N SER A 548 12.04 -8.49 -4.52
CA SER A 548 13.10 -8.95 -3.60
C SER A 548 14.47 -8.37 -3.94
N GLY A 549 14.73 -8.06 -5.21
CA GLY A 549 15.95 -7.36 -5.65
C GLY A 549 15.94 -5.86 -5.40
N GLY A 550 14.86 -5.28 -4.86
CA GLY A 550 14.77 -3.86 -4.54
C GLY A 550 14.54 -2.93 -5.75
N PHE A 551 14.30 -3.47 -6.95
CA PHE A 551 14.09 -2.66 -8.16
C PHE A 551 12.86 -1.76 -8.05
N ILE A 552 11.76 -2.25 -7.47
CA ILE A 552 10.54 -1.45 -7.25
C ILE A 552 10.83 -0.24 -6.36
N SER A 553 11.59 -0.44 -5.28
CA SER A 553 11.96 0.64 -4.35
C SER A 553 12.88 1.66 -5.03
N LYS A 554 13.83 1.17 -5.83
CA LYS A 554 14.73 2.02 -6.62
C LYS A 554 13.94 2.86 -7.62
N TRP A 555 13.11 2.25 -8.48
CA TRP A 555 12.33 2.99 -9.48
C TRP A 555 11.38 4.00 -8.86
N LYS A 556 10.79 3.66 -7.70
CA LYS A 556 10.04 4.64 -6.92
C LYS A 556 10.95 5.82 -6.57
N GLN A 557 12.10 5.59 -5.92
CA GLN A 557 13.03 6.67 -5.57
C GLN A 557 13.48 7.48 -6.79
N ASP A 558 13.81 6.83 -7.90
CA ASP A 558 14.21 7.47 -9.16
C ASP A 558 13.13 8.44 -9.65
N VAL A 559 11.86 8.01 -9.70
CA VAL A 559 10.73 8.87 -10.11
C VAL A 559 10.59 10.09 -9.19
N PHE A 560 10.75 9.93 -7.88
CA PHE A 560 10.69 11.05 -6.94
C PHE A 560 11.92 11.97 -7.06
N HIS A 561 13.10 11.42 -7.34
CA HIS A 561 14.32 12.20 -7.52
C HIS A 561 14.33 12.98 -8.84
N ASP A 562 13.85 12.37 -9.93
CA ASP A 562 13.71 13.02 -11.24
C ASP A 562 12.77 14.21 -11.13
N LEU A 563 11.62 14.04 -10.44
CA LEU A 563 10.71 15.15 -10.13
C LEU A 563 11.41 16.28 -9.36
N LEU A 564 12.14 15.96 -8.29
CA LEU A 564 12.85 16.98 -7.50
C LEU A 564 13.90 17.72 -8.32
N ARG A 565 14.60 17.00 -9.21
CA ARG A 565 15.60 17.57 -10.11
C ARG A 565 14.97 18.51 -11.13
N GLU A 566 13.86 18.13 -11.75
CA GLU A 566 13.14 18.98 -12.70
C GLU A 566 12.66 20.29 -12.05
N LEU A 567 12.27 20.21 -10.78
CA LEU A 567 11.80 21.37 -10.02
C LEU A 567 12.93 22.23 -9.43
N ASN A 568 14.21 21.84 -9.59
CA ASN A 568 15.36 22.44 -8.91
C ASN A 568 15.21 22.54 -7.38
N VAL A 569 14.41 21.68 -6.77
CA VAL A 569 14.21 21.65 -5.31
C VAL A 569 15.17 20.63 -4.72
N GLN A 570 16.17 21.13 -3.96
CA GLN A 570 17.22 20.26 -3.42
C GLN A 570 16.65 19.15 -2.55
N HIS A 571 15.75 19.46 -1.59
CA HIS A 571 14.95 18.51 -0.80
C HIS A 571 13.62 19.18 -0.38
N PHE A 572 12.53 18.41 -0.24
CA PHE A 572 11.38 18.87 0.55
C PHE A 572 11.87 19.08 1.98
N ILE A 573 12.03 20.33 2.41
CA ILE A 573 12.51 20.61 3.77
C ILE A 573 11.38 20.18 4.73
N PRO A 574 11.57 19.15 5.58
CA PRO A 574 10.65 18.96 6.68
C PRO A 574 10.66 20.25 7.50
N SER A 575 9.51 20.96 7.52
CA SER A 575 9.34 22.32 8.08
C SER A 575 9.67 22.48 9.57
N ASP A 576 10.22 21.45 10.20
CA ASP A 576 10.59 21.43 11.60
C ASP A 576 11.83 22.31 11.87
N LYS A 577 12.55 22.71 10.81
CA LYS A 577 13.68 23.65 10.87
C LYS A 577 13.36 24.89 10.05
N VAL A 578 13.36 26.04 10.70
CA VAL A 578 13.12 27.34 10.06
C VAL A 578 14.44 28.08 9.87
N VAL A 579 14.64 28.66 8.68
CA VAL A 579 15.78 29.54 8.42
C VAL A 579 15.52 30.90 9.07
N LEU A 580 16.48 31.38 9.86
CA LEU A 580 16.39 32.67 10.53
C LEU A 580 16.42 33.82 9.51
N ARG A 581 15.43 34.71 9.58
CA ARG A 581 15.30 35.89 8.71
C ARG A 581 15.22 37.18 9.53
N LEU A 582 15.49 38.31 8.90
CA LEU A 582 15.39 39.63 9.53
C LEU A 582 13.96 39.93 10.03
N SER A 583 12.94 39.39 9.38
CA SER A 583 11.54 39.48 9.84
C SER A 583 11.35 38.94 11.26
N HIS A 584 12.11 37.92 11.66
CA HIS A 584 12.07 37.37 13.02
C HIS A 584 12.72 38.26 14.07
N PHE A 585 13.38 39.37 13.68
CA PHE A 585 13.97 40.36 14.59
C PHE A 585 13.27 41.72 14.49
N GLY A 586 12.15 41.84 13.77
CA GLY A 586 11.47 43.12 13.54
C GLY A 586 11.07 43.83 14.84
N ILE A 587 10.48 43.10 15.81
CA ILE A 587 10.02 43.70 17.07
C ILE A 587 11.20 44.10 17.97
N SER A 588 12.31 43.36 17.99
CA SER A 588 13.48 43.76 18.79
C SER A 588 14.13 45.03 18.24
N LEU A 589 14.16 45.18 16.90
CA LEU A 589 14.61 46.42 16.24
C LEU A 589 13.67 47.61 16.53
N ILE A 590 12.35 47.37 16.50
CA ILE A 590 11.36 48.40 16.87
C ILE A 590 11.54 48.81 18.34
N LEU A 591 11.67 47.84 19.25
CA LEU A 591 11.87 48.11 20.68
C LEU A 591 13.15 48.93 20.92
N LEU A 592 14.25 48.55 20.28
CA LEU A 592 15.52 49.28 20.35
C LEU A 592 15.35 50.74 19.90
N LEU A 593 14.68 50.95 18.77
CA LEU A 593 14.42 52.28 18.23
C LEU A 593 13.53 53.11 19.17
N THR A 594 12.48 52.51 19.74
CA THR A 594 11.63 53.20 20.73
C THR A 594 12.39 53.59 22.00
N MET A 595 13.27 52.73 22.51
CA MET A 595 14.05 53.01 23.72
C MET A 595 15.10 54.11 23.48
N HIS A 596 15.73 54.15 22.31
CA HIS A 596 16.63 55.25 21.95
C HIS A 596 15.89 56.59 21.83
N ILE A 597 14.67 56.60 21.28
CA ILE A 597 13.85 57.82 21.21
C ILE A 597 13.52 58.31 22.63
N ILE A 598 13.07 57.41 23.53
CA ILE A 598 12.76 57.77 24.91
C ILE A 598 14.00 58.33 25.62
N SER A 599 15.15 57.65 25.47
CA SER A 599 16.42 58.12 26.06
C SER A 599 16.83 59.50 25.54
N PHE A 600 16.64 59.77 24.25
CA PHE A 600 16.91 61.07 23.65
C PHE A 600 15.98 62.17 24.19
N VAL A 601 14.68 61.86 24.37
CA VAL A 601 13.71 62.79 24.97
C VAL A 601 14.07 63.12 26.42
N VAL A 602 14.47 62.12 27.21
CA VAL A 602 14.91 62.34 28.60
C VAL A 602 16.15 63.23 28.63
N PHE A 603 17.14 62.98 27.77
CA PHE A 603 18.34 63.82 27.67
C PHE A 603 18.02 65.28 27.31
N LEU A 604 17.11 65.51 26.36
CA LEU A 604 16.66 66.86 26.02
C LEU A 604 15.95 67.54 27.20
N SER A 605 15.13 66.80 27.94
CA SER A 605 14.44 67.32 29.12
C SER A 605 15.41 67.70 30.24
N GLU A 606 16.46 66.92 30.47
CA GLU A 606 17.52 67.23 31.43
C GLU A 606 18.29 68.49 31.02
N CYS A 607 18.63 68.63 29.73
CA CYS A 607 19.27 69.83 29.21
C CYS A 607 18.41 71.08 29.41
N PHE A 608 17.10 70.97 29.14
CA PHE A 608 16.16 72.07 29.32
C PHE A 608 16.00 72.46 30.79
N ILE A 609 15.87 71.48 31.70
CA ILE A 609 15.79 71.72 33.15
C ILE A 609 17.08 72.35 33.67
N TYR A 610 18.24 71.91 33.18
CA TYR A 610 19.54 72.47 33.55
C TYR A 610 19.66 73.94 33.11
N GLN A 611 19.28 74.25 31.87
CA GLN A 611 19.26 75.62 31.37
C GLN A 611 18.27 76.51 32.15
N TRP A 612 17.07 76.00 32.44
CA TRP A 612 16.07 76.72 33.22
C TRP A 612 16.56 77.01 34.64
N LYS A 613 17.15 76.03 35.31
CA LYS A 613 17.72 76.20 36.65
C LYS A 613 18.86 77.21 36.68
N ASN A 614 19.73 77.22 35.66
CA ASN A 614 20.78 78.24 35.54
C ASN A 614 20.22 79.64 35.24
N SER A 615 19.14 79.77 34.46
CA SER A 615 18.51 81.06 34.20
C SER A 615 17.81 81.68 35.42
N VAL A 616 17.32 80.86 36.36
CA VAL A 616 16.67 81.32 37.61
C VAL A 616 17.69 81.68 38.70
N ILE A 617 18.93 81.18 38.63
CA ILE A 617 20.01 81.50 39.59
C ILE A 617 20.74 82.81 39.20
N LEU A 618 20.58 83.28 37.96
CA LEU A 618 21.17 84.52 37.42
C LEU A 618 20.24 85.75 37.52
N THR A 619 19.01 85.58 38.00
CA THR A 619 18.07 86.65 38.38
C THR A 619 17.93 86.71 39.89
#